data_AF-A0A9X3X8L8-F1
#
_entry.id   AF-A0A9X3X8L8-F1
#
_cell.length_a   1.000
_cell.length_b   1.000
_cell.length_c   1.000
_cell.angle_alpha   90.00
_cell.angle_beta   90.00
_cell.angle_gamma   90.00
#
_symmetry.space_group_name_H-M   'P 1'
#
loop_
_entity.id
_entity.type
_entity.pdbx_description
1 polymer ?
#
loop_
_entity_poly.entity_id
_entity_poly.type
_entity_poly.pdbx_seq_one_letter_code
_entity_poly.pdbx_strand_id
1 'polypeptide(L)' 'MPEVLQSYVNRALEQLEGEGVIALLSLETDDRYVVAGAISDPVRGQLTHIELRQDL' A
#
# COMPACT_ATOMS: atom_id res chain seq x y z
N MET A 1 -10.41 8.06 17.35
CA MET A 1 -10.96 7.93 15.98
C MET A 1 -9.85 7.50 15.01
N PRO A 2 -9.42 6.23 15.05
CA PRO A 2 -8.34 5.72 14.19
C PRO A 2 -8.80 5.57 12.73
N GLU A 3 -10.07 5.20 12.51
CA GLU A 3 -10.63 4.94 11.18
C GLU A 3 -10.66 6.19 10.30
N VAL A 4 -10.91 7.36 10.89
CA VAL A 4 -10.88 8.65 10.17
C VAL A 4 -9.46 8.99 9.74
N LEU A 5 -8.47 8.77 10.60
CA LEU A 5 -7.06 8.99 10.26
C LEU A 5 -6.63 8.03 9.14
N GLN A 6 -7.02 6.76 9.21
CA GLN A 6 -6.78 5.76 8.17
C GLN A 6 -7.39 6.19 6.83
N SER A 7 -8.61 6.73 6.84
CA SER A 7 -9.26 7.23 5.62
C SER A 7 -8.48 8.37 4.95
N TYR A 8 -7.94 9.32 5.74
CA TYR A 8 -7.13 10.41 5.19
C TYR A 8 -5.81 9.92 4.61
N VAL A 9 -5.15 8.97 5.28
CA VAL A 9 -3.90 8.37 4.79
C VAL A 9 -4.13 7.63 3.47
N ASN A 10 -5.19 6.82 3.38
CA ASN A 10 -5.51 6.10 2.14
C ASN A 10 -5.73 7.05 0.97
N ARG A 11 -6.51 8.12 1.17
CA ARG A 11 -6.73 9.14 0.13
C ARG A 11 -5.45 9.83 -0.32
N ALA A 12 -4.54 10.12 0.61
CA ALA A 12 -3.27 10.74 0.27
C ALA A 12 -2.39 9.79 -0.57
N LEU A 13 -2.36 8.50 -0.23
CA LEU A 13 -1.63 7.50 -1.00
C LEU A 13 -2.20 7.32 -2.41
N GLU A 14 -3.52 7.23 -2.55
CA GLU A 14 -4.21 7.17 -3.85
C GLU A 14 -3.89 8.40 -4.73
N GLN A 15 -3.86 9.60 -4.12
CA GLN A 15 -3.50 10.81 -4.85
C GLN A 15 -2.05 10.78 -5.35
N LEU A 16 -1.10 10.39 -4.49
CA LEU A 16 0.31 10.31 -4.85
C LEU A 16 0.58 9.27 -5.94
N GLU A 17 -0.16 8.16 -5.93
CA GLU A 17 -0.13 7.17 -7.01
C GLU A 17 -0.68 7.75 -8.32
N GLY A 18 -1.82 8.45 -8.26
CA GLY A 18 -2.42 9.11 -9.43
C GLY A 18 -1.50 10.19 -10.04
N GLU A 19 -0.67 10.84 -9.22
CA GLU A 19 0.36 11.79 -9.65
C GLU A 19 1.65 11.10 -10.15
N GLY A 20 1.77 9.77 -10.02
CA GLY A 20 2.94 9.00 -10.43
C GLY A 20 4.17 9.20 -9.52
N VAL A 21 3.96 9.64 -8.27
CA VAL A 21 5.03 9.83 -7.28
C VAL A 21 5.41 8.50 -6.63
N ILE A 22 4.42 7.63 -6.42
CA ILE A 22 4.58 6.28 -5.87
C ILE A 22 3.85 5.28 -6.76
N ALA A 23 4.15 3.99 -6.61
CA ALA A 23 3.31 2.90 -7.07
C ALA A 23 2.87 2.05 -5.87
N LEU A 24 1.56 1.78 -5.77
CA LEU A 24 0.98 0.87 -4.79
C LEU A 24 0.90 -0.53 -5.39
N LEU A 25 1.40 -1.51 -4.65
CA LEU A 25 1.42 -2.90 -5.06
C LEU A 25 0.63 -3.74 -4.05
N SER A 26 -0.12 -4.70 -4.58
CA SER A 26 -0.72 -5.77 -3.79
C SER A 26 -0.16 -7.09 -4.27
N LEU A 27 0.44 -7.86 -3.37
CA LEU A 27 1.00 -9.18 -3.67
C LEU A 27 0.24 -10.25 -2.88
N GLU A 28 -0.23 -11.27 -3.59
CA GLU A 28 -0.69 -12.50 -2.97
C GLU A 28 0.49 -13.20 -2.29
N THR A 29 0.25 -13.76 -1.11
CA THR A 29 1.25 -14.56 -0.40
C THR A 29 0.88 -16.04 -0.45
N ASP A 30 1.78 -16.91 -0.01
CA ASP A 30 1.50 -18.35 0.11
C ASP A 30 0.34 -18.65 1.08
N ASP A 31 0.04 -17.73 2.00
CA ASP A 31 -1.15 -17.79 2.84
C ASP A 31 -2.30 -17.02 2.17
N ARG A 32 -3.38 -17.74 1.83
CA ARG A 32 -4.58 -17.19 1.19
C ARG A 32 -5.31 -16.12 2.02
N TYR A 33 -5.00 -16.02 3.31
CA TYR A 33 -5.58 -15.02 4.21
C TYR A 33 -4.69 -13.80 4.40
N VAL A 34 -3.49 -13.80 3.81
CA VAL A 34 -2.51 -12.72 3.97
C VAL A 34 -2.25 -12.06 2.61
N VAL A 35 -2.43 -10.73 2.60
CA VAL A 35 -2.11 -9.87 1.47
C VAL A 35 -0.97 -8.95 1.86
N ALA A 36 0.07 -8.87 1.02
CA ALA A 36 1.15 -7.92 1.19
C ALA A 36 0.85 -6.64 0.40
N GLY A 37 0.68 -5.52 1.09
CA GLY A 37 0.65 -4.19 0.49
C GLY A 37 2.05 -3.61 0.45
N ALA A 38 2.45 -2.97 -0.65
CA ALA A 38 3.74 -2.29 -0.74
C ALA A 38 3.66 -0.94 -1.44
N ILE A 39 4.56 -0.04 -1.05
CA ILE A 39 4.80 1.24 -1.71
C ILE A 39 6.18 1.17 -2.36
N SER A 40 6.29 1.64 -3.60
CA SER A 40 7.54 1.68 -4.34
C SER A 40 7.76 2.99 -5.06
N ASP A 41 9.04 3.30 -5.34
CA ASP A 41 9.43 4.35 -6.29
C ASP A 41 9.13 3.85 -7.72
N PRO A 42 8.28 4.55 -8.48
CA PRO A 42 7.81 4.08 -9.79
C PRO A 42 8.89 4.13 -10.87
N VAL A 43 9.95 4.92 -10.67
CA VAL A 43 11.04 5.06 -11.63
C VAL A 43 12.15 4.05 -11.36
N ARG A 44 12.47 3.82 -10.08
CA ARG A 44 13.58 2.96 -9.65
C ARG A 44 13.14 1.53 -9.34
N GLY A 45 11.84 1.29 -9.16
CA GLY A 45 11.30 0.00 -8.75
C GLY A 45 11.75 -0.42 -7.34
N GLN A 46 12.18 0.53 -6.51
CA GLN A 46 12.67 0.24 -5.16
C GLN A 46 11.50 0.23 -4.17
N LEU A 47 11.38 -0.87 -3.43
CA LEU A 47 10.41 -0.99 -2.33
C LEU A 47 10.83 -0.06 -1.18
N THR A 48 9.91 0.81 -0.79
CA THR A 48 10.10 1.76 0.32
C THR A 48 9.32 1.35 1.57
N HIS A 49 8.19 0.66 1.41
CA HIS A 49 7.38 0.18 2.53
C HIS A 49 6.62 -1.09 2.17
N ILE A 50 6.44 -1.99 3.15
CA ILE A 50 5.67 -3.23 3.02
C ILE A 50 4.85 -3.44 4.30
N GLU A 51 3.57 -3.76 4.15
CA GLU A 51 2.66 -4.14 5.23
C GLU A 51 2.02 -5.49 4.89
N LEU A 52 1.91 -6.38 5.88
CA LEU A 52 1.16 -7.63 5.77
C LEU A 52 -0.19 -7.45 6.45
N ARG A 53 -1.26 -7.62 5.69
CA ARG A 53 -2.63 -7.60 6.22
C ARG A 53 -3.18 -9.01 6.24
N GLN A 54 -3.65 -9.44 7.40
CA GLN A 54 -4.32 -10.72 7.58
C GLN A 54 -5.79 -10.46 7.90
N ASP A 55 -6.69 -10.99 7.08
CA ASP A 55 -8.12 -10.98 7.39
C ASP A 55 -8.40 -12.14 8.36
N LEU A 56 -8.64 -11.79 9.64
CA LEU A 56 -9.01 -12.73 10.72
C LEU A 56 -10.51 -13.01 10.74
#